data_AF-A0A9D9QAL0-F1
#
_entry.id   AF-A0A9D9QAL0-F1
#
_cell.length_a   1.000
_cell.length_b   1.000
_cell.length_c   1.000
_cell.angle_alpha   90.00
_cell.angle_beta   90.00
_cell.angle_gamma   90.00
#
_symmetry.space_group_name_H-M   'P 1'
#
loop_
_entity.id
_entity.type
_entity.pdbx_description
1 polymer ?
#
loop_
_entity_poly.entity_id
_entity_poly.type
_entity_poly.pdbx_seq_one_letter_code
_entity_poly.pdbx_strand_id
1 'polypeptide(L)' 'MKLFEKKTKIVPRNSEEKEALLEKLSKQGIDFQVKELSRNLTTGDSEIIIKVRESDLRKLA' A
#
# COMPACT_ATOMS: atom_id res chain seq x y z
N MET A 1 -13.88 -23.36 6.06
CA MET A 1 -13.17 -22.48 7.02
C MET A 1 -12.90 -21.15 6.31
N LYS A 2 -13.28 -19.99 6.89
CA LYS A 2 -13.03 -18.67 6.29
C LYS A 2 -11.84 -18.03 7.02
N LEU A 3 -10.64 -18.08 6.44
CA LEU A 3 -9.54 -17.23 6.88
C LEU A 3 -9.85 -15.81 6.37
N PHE A 4 -10.09 -14.91 7.30
CA PHE A 4 -10.30 -13.50 6.98
C PHE A 4 -8.93 -12.90 6.61
N GLU A 5 -8.75 -12.62 5.32
CA GLU A 5 -7.55 -11.98 4.77
C GLU A 5 -7.42 -10.55 5.31
N LYS A 6 -6.50 -10.35 6.25
CA LYS A 6 -6.16 -9.04 6.79
C LYS A 6 -5.38 -8.26 5.71
N LYS A 7 -5.62 -6.96 5.58
CA LYS A 7 -4.95 -6.09 4.60
C LYS A 7 -4.26 -4.96 5.36
N THR A 8 -2.96 -4.78 5.17
CA THR A 8 -2.20 -3.68 5.82
C THR A 8 -2.31 -2.43 4.97
N LYS A 9 -2.59 -1.28 5.61
CA LYS A 9 -2.74 0.03 4.97
C LYS A 9 -1.51 0.87 5.25
N ILE A 10 -0.86 1.36 4.21
CA ILE A 10 0.35 2.19 4.27
C ILE A 10 0.02 3.51 3.58
N VAL A 11 0.33 4.63 4.23
CA VAL A 11 0.08 5.98 3.70
C VAL A 11 1.43 6.69 3.56
N PRO A 12 2.06 6.68 2.38
CA PRO A 12 3.28 7.45 2.14
C PRO A 12 3.02 8.94 2.30
N ARG A 13 3.95 9.67 2.92
CA ARG A 13 3.82 11.12 3.12
C ARG A 13 4.23 11.91 1.88
N ASN A 14 5.08 11.32 1.04
CA ASN A 14 5.68 11.97 -0.12
C ASN A 14 5.68 11.02 -1.34
N SER A 15 5.77 11.57 -2.55
CA SER A 15 5.87 10.78 -3.78
C SER A 15 7.10 9.85 -3.82
N GLU A 16 8.22 10.28 -3.25
CA GLU A 16 9.44 9.48 -3.17
C GLU A 16 9.26 8.26 -2.25
N GLU A 17 8.63 8.44 -1.08
CA GLU A 17 8.28 7.32 -0.19
C GLU A 17 7.32 6.35 -0.87
N LYS A 18 6.34 6.86 -1.62
CA LYS A 18 5.42 6.02 -2.40
C LYS A 18 6.23 5.12 -3.36
N GLU A 19 7.09 5.70 -4.20
CA GLU A 19 7.86 4.94 -5.19
C GLU A 19 8.79 3.91 -4.53
N ALA A 20 9.54 4.32 -3.50
CA ALA A 20 10.41 3.41 -2.77
C ALA A 20 9.65 2.23 -2.15
N LEU A 21 8.43 2.47 -1.67
CA LEU A 21 7.58 1.44 -1.07
C LEU A 21 7.00 0.50 -2.13
N LEU A 22 6.54 1.04 -3.26
CA LEU A 22 6.05 0.24 -4.39
C LEU A 22 7.16 -0.66 -4.95
N GLU A 23 8.38 -0.13 -5.09
CA GLU A 23 9.52 -0.91 -5.57
C GLU A 23 9.86 -2.06 -4.61
N LYS A 24 9.88 -1.81 -3.29
CA LYS A 24 10.11 -2.85 -2.28
C LYS A 24 9.06 -3.95 -2.33
N LEU A 25 7.78 -3.56 -2.43
CA LEU A 25 6.68 -4.53 -2.50
C LEU A 25 6.76 -5.36 -3.79
N SER A 26 7.05 -4.71 -4.92
CA SER A 26 7.24 -5.40 -6.20
C SER A 26 8.44 -6.35 -6.18
N LYS A 27 9.59 -5.93 -5.61
CA LYS A 27 10.79 -6.77 -5.48
C LYS A 27 10.55 -7.99 -4.59
N GLN A 28 9.70 -7.85 -3.57
CA GLN A 28 9.30 -8.96 -2.71
C GLN A 28 8.19 -9.83 -3.31
N GLY A 29 7.70 -9.51 -4.52
CA GLY A 29 6.60 -10.23 -5.16
C GLY A 29 5.28 -10.11 -4.41
N ILE A 30 5.10 -9.05 -3.62
CA ILE A 30 3.91 -8.82 -2.81
C ILE A 30 2.85 -8.12 -3.66
N ASP A 31 1.66 -8.71 -3.77
CA ASP A 31 0.52 -8.04 -4.39
C ASP A 31 0.08 -6.82 -3.56
N PHE A 32 0.10 -5.64 -4.18
CA PHE A 32 -0.31 -4.38 -3.57
C PHE A 32 -1.35 -3.65 -4.42
N GLN A 33 -2.26 -2.95 -3.74
CA GLN A 33 -3.29 -2.10 -4.33
C GLN A 33 -3.02 -0.65 -3.92
N VAL A 34 -2.67 0.17 -4.90
CA VAL A 34 -2.56 1.63 -4.71
C VAL A 34 -3.93 2.25 -4.90
N LYS A 35 -4.37 3.02 -3.91
CA LYS A 35 -5.60 3.80 -3.93
C LYS A 35 -5.24 5.24 -3.62
N GLU A 36 -5.20 6.06 -4.66
CA GLU A 36 -5.03 7.49 -4.53
C GLU A 36 -6.39 8.10 -4.18
N LEU A 37 -6.54 8.64 -2.96
CA LEU A 37 -7.70 9.46 -2.64
C LEU A 37 -7.46 10.83 -3.26
N SER A 38 -8.47 11.28 -4.00
CA SER A 38 -8.48 12.56 -4.70
C SER A 38 -7.99 13.67 -3.79
N ARG A 39 -7.11 14.54 -4.34
CA ARG A 39 -6.52 15.71 -3.66
C ARG A 39 -7.50 16.30 -2.66
N ASN A 40 -7.09 16.33 -1.40
CA ASN A 40 -7.85 17.01 -0.38
C ASN A 40 -7.75 18.50 -0.72
N LEU A 41 -8.80 19.08 -1.31
CA LEU A 41 -8.80 20.47 -1.81
C LEU A 41 -8.44 21.50 -0.73
N THR A 42 -8.57 21.12 0.54
CA THR A 42 -8.31 21.95 1.71
C THR A 42 -6.82 22.06 2.08
N THR A 43 -6.02 21.02 1.85
CA THR A 43 -4.57 21.02 2.16
C THR A 43 -3.69 20.91 0.92
N GLY A 44 -4.24 20.55 -0.24
CA GLY A 44 -3.47 20.28 -1.46
C GLY A 44 -2.76 18.93 -1.46
N ASP A 45 -2.79 18.22 -0.32
CA ASP A 45 -2.23 16.88 -0.16
C ASP A 45 -3.05 15.83 -0.91
N SER A 46 -2.35 15.00 -1.70
CA SER A 46 -2.89 13.78 -2.26
C SER A 46 -2.69 12.66 -1.25
N GLU A 47 -3.77 12.19 -0.64
CA GLU A 47 -3.71 11.02 0.26
C GLU A 47 -3.56 9.74 -0.56
N ILE A 48 -2.33 9.24 -0.66
CA ILE A 48 -2.06 7.98 -1.35
C ILE A 48 -2.13 6.86 -0.32
N ILE A 49 -2.91 5.83 -0.61
CA ILE A 49 -3.06 4.67 0.26
C ILE A 49 -2.58 3.43 -0.49
N ILE A 50 -1.56 2.75 0.04
CA ILE A 50 -1.09 1.47 -0.47
C ILE A 50 -1.63 0.38 0.45
N LYS A 51 -2.43 -0.54 -0.10
CA LYS A 51 -2.96 -1.70 0.61
C LYS A 51 -2.22 -2.94 0.16
N VAL A 52 -1.62 -3.67 1.08
CA VAL A 52 -0.97 -4.96 0.80
C VAL A 52 -1.77 -6.10 1.41
N ARG A 53 -1.79 -7.25 0.74
CA ARG A 53 -2.44 -8.45 1.28
C ARG A 53 -1.54 -9.11 2.31
N GLU A 54 -2.09 -9.46 3.48
CA GLU A 54 -1.34 -10.22 4.48
C GLU A 54 -1.03 -11.65 3.99
N SER A 55 -1.82 -12.17 3.05
CA SER A 55 -1.59 -13.45 2.36
C SER A 55 -0.24 -13.51 1.64
N ASP A 56 0.19 -12.41 1.01
CA ASP A 56 1.48 -12.29 0.33
C ASP A 56 2.64 -12.09 1.31
N LEU A 57 2.42 -11.30 2.37
CA LEU A 57 3.37 -11.19 3.49
C LEU A 57 3.64 -12.53 4.17
N ARG A 58 2.64 -13.43 4.22
CA ARG A 58 2.79 -14.80 4.74
C ARG A 58 3.58 -15.74 3.84
N LYS A 59 3.66 -15.47 2.53
CA LYS A 59 4.47 -16.27 1.59
C LYS A 59 5.98 -16.00 1.74
N LEU A 60 6.34 -14.87 2.35
CA LEU A 60 7.71 -14.46 2.60
C LEU A 60 8.26 -14.94 3.96
N ALA A 61 7.43 -15.56 4.80
CA ALA A 61 7.84 -16.09 6.11
C ALA A 61 8.62 -17.40 5.97
#